data_AF-A0A7C9BA47-F1
#
_entry.id   AF-A0A7C9BA47-F1
#
_cell.length_a   1.000
_cell.length_b   1.000
_cell.length_c   1.000
_cell.angle_alpha   90.00
_cell.angle_beta   90.00
_cell.angle_gamma   90.00
#
_symmetry.space_group_name_H-M   'P 1'
#
loop_
_entity.id
_entity.type
_entity.pdbx_description
1 polymer ?
#
loop_
_entity_poly.entity_id
_entity_poly.type
_entity_poly.pdbx_seq_one_letter_code
_entity_poly.pdbx_strand_id
1 'polypeptide(L)'
;MEDQNFTPSYPSEITAGQRSAGMWMHLGALLASFANMLVPIPFLALIVILVLYNTQKGKSSFVDEHGKESLNFQITLAVVGVVILLFMLFAFGSSILSLIIGGVSDNETSTDVGIMGMVGSGLVVGLVFFAIGIFSLVVMITGSVRANGGKAYRYPLSLRLVK
;
A
#
# COMPACT_ATOMS: atom_id res chain seq x y z
N MET A 1 14.39 7.06 -12.51
CA MET A 1 14.50 7.20 -13.97
C MET A 1 13.24 7.90 -14.44
N GLU A 2 13.35 9.14 -14.92
CA GLU A 2 12.22 9.85 -15.53
C GLU A 2 11.85 9.12 -16.82
N ASP A 3 10.63 8.61 -16.89
CA ASP A 3 10.00 8.26 -18.15
C ASP A 3 9.75 9.58 -18.90
N GLN A 4 10.74 10.03 -19.67
CA GLN A 4 10.68 11.25 -20.47
C GLN A 4 9.65 11.19 -21.61
N ASN A 5 8.93 10.06 -21.76
CA ASN A 5 7.89 9.86 -22.76
C ASN A 5 6.48 9.87 -22.17
N PHE A 6 6.30 10.14 -20.86
CA PHE A 6 4.96 10.43 -20.33
C PHE A 6 4.63 11.90 -20.51
N THR A 7 4.04 12.24 -21.66
CA THR A 7 3.39 13.53 -21.90
C THR A 7 1.90 13.39 -21.59
N PRO A 8 1.42 13.88 -20.44
CA PRO A 8 0.01 13.77 -20.12
C PRO A 8 -0.82 14.66 -21.03
N SER A 9 -2.01 14.19 -21.44
CA SER A 9 -2.92 14.97 -22.28
C SER A 9 -3.77 15.92 -21.41
N TYR A 10 -3.12 16.84 -20.70
CA TYR A 10 -3.80 17.85 -19.90
C TYR A 10 -3.82 19.20 -20.62
N PRO A 11 -4.78 20.08 -20.29
CA PRO A 11 -4.70 21.49 -20.69
C PRO A 11 -3.35 22.09 -20.27
N SER A 12 -2.84 23.05 -21.03
CA SER A 12 -1.56 23.72 -20.75
C SER A 12 -1.56 24.45 -19.40
N GLU A 13 -2.74 24.78 -18.86
CA GLU A 13 -2.90 25.44 -17.57
C GLU A 13 -3.65 24.54 -16.58
N ILE A 14 -3.02 24.26 -15.44
CA ILE A 14 -3.60 23.48 -14.35
C ILE A 14 -3.98 24.42 -13.21
N THR A 15 -5.27 24.44 -12.88
CA THR A 15 -5.81 25.32 -11.85
C THR A 15 -5.34 24.91 -10.46
N ALA A 16 -5.34 25.84 -9.51
CA ALA A 16 -5.01 25.53 -8.11
C ALA A 16 -5.90 24.42 -7.53
N GLY A 17 -7.19 24.40 -7.88
CA GLY A 17 -8.12 23.34 -7.46
C GLY A 17 -7.75 21.95 -7.99
N GLN A 18 -7.30 21.86 -9.24
CA GLN A 18 -6.83 20.60 -9.83
C GLN A 18 -5.54 20.10 -9.19
N ARG A 19 -4.59 21.00 -8.89
CA ARG A 19 -3.35 20.67 -8.18
C ARG A 19 -3.63 20.11 -6.79
N SER A 20 -4.50 20.78 -6.03
CA SER A 20 -4.93 20.32 -4.71
C SER A 20 -5.63 18.97 -4.79
N ALA A 21 -6.54 18.77 -5.76
CA ALA A 21 -7.22 17.50 -5.94
C ALA A 21 -6.25 16.35 -6.28
N GLY A 22 -5.28 16.56 -7.18
CA GLY A 22 -4.24 15.58 -7.47
C GLY A 22 -3.37 15.26 -6.26
N MET A 23 -2.99 16.26 -5.46
CA MET A 23 -2.26 16.06 -4.22
C MET A 23 -3.00 15.15 -3.24
N TRP A 24 -4.32 15.34 -3.09
CA TRP A 24 -5.17 14.53 -2.23
C TRP A 24 -5.28 13.07 -2.69
N MET A 25 -5.13 12.78 -3.98
CA MET A 25 -5.10 11.38 -4.45
C MET A 25 -3.93 10.60 -3.85
N HIS A 26 -2.81 11.26 -3.54
CA HIS A 26 -1.65 10.63 -2.92
C HIS A 26 -1.70 10.74 -1.39
N LEU A 27 -2.03 11.94 -0.88
CA LEU A 27 -2.02 12.21 0.56
C LEU A 27 -3.15 11.49 1.29
N GLY A 28 -4.35 11.44 0.71
CA GLY A 28 -5.49 10.72 1.30
C GLY A 28 -5.19 9.23 1.47
N ALA A 29 -4.52 8.63 0.48
CA ALA A 29 -4.10 7.24 0.55
C ALA A 29 -3.06 7.02 1.66
N LEU A 30 -2.08 7.92 1.79
CA LEU A 30 -1.07 7.88 2.86
C LEU A 30 -1.70 8.01 4.26
N LEU A 31 -2.58 8.99 4.45
CA LEU A 31 -3.27 9.21 5.73
C LEU A 31 -4.13 8.01 6.10
N ALA A 32 -4.82 7.41 5.13
CA ALA A 32 -5.57 6.18 5.34
C ALA A 32 -4.66 5.00 5.72
N SER A 33 -3.46 4.89 5.15
CA SER A 33 -2.47 3.89 5.57
C SER A 33 -2.02 4.08 7.02
N PHE A 34 -1.81 5.33 7.47
CA PHE A 34 -1.49 5.61 8.88
C PHE A 34 -2.66 5.36 9.82
N ALA A 35 -3.88 5.74 9.42
CA ALA A 35 -5.09 5.43 10.20
C ALA A 35 -5.24 3.91 10.42
N ASN A 36 -4.82 3.12 9.43
CA ASN A 36 -4.85 1.66 9.50
C ASN A 36 -3.91 1.07 10.56
N MET A 37 -2.90 1.83 11.02
CA MET A 37 -2.04 1.42 12.13
C MET A 37 -2.74 1.54 13.49
N LEU A 38 -3.70 2.45 13.61
CA LEU A 38 -4.49 2.65 14.83
C LEU A 38 -5.70 1.72 14.87
N VAL A 39 -6.39 1.60 13.74
CA VAL A 39 -7.57 0.75 13.58
C VAL A 39 -7.37 -0.12 12.35
N PRO A 40 -7.06 -1.41 12.49
CA PRO A 40 -6.73 -2.27 11.36
C PRO A 40 -8.00 -2.64 10.58
N ILE A 41 -8.32 -1.84 9.58
CA ILE A 41 -9.42 -2.04 8.63
C ILE A 41 -8.81 -2.52 7.31
N PRO A 42 -9.02 -3.79 6.93
CA PRO A 42 -8.53 -4.30 5.65
C PRO A 42 -8.92 -3.39 4.48
N PHE A 43 -7.94 -3.08 3.63
CA PHE A 43 -8.13 -2.28 2.42
C PHE A 43 -8.61 -0.83 2.62
N LEU A 44 -8.51 -0.26 3.84
CA LEU A 44 -8.96 1.12 4.11
C LEU A 44 -8.36 2.16 3.14
N ALA A 45 -7.05 2.10 2.90
CA ALA A 45 -6.39 3.01 1.97
C ALA A 45 -6.88 2.88 0.52
N LEU A 46 -7.21 1.65 0.09
CA LEU A 46 -7.79 1.37 -1.22
C LEU A 46 -9.23 1.93 -1.31
N ILE A 47 -10.03 1.76 -0.26
CA ILE A 47 -11.40 2.29 -0.18
C ILE A 47 -11.37 3.82 -0.26
N VAL A 48 -10.50 4.47 0.53
CA VAL A 48 -10.37 5.93 0.55
C VAL A 48 -10.02 6.46 -0.84
N ILE A 49 -9.01 5.89 -1.51
CA ILE A 49 -8.64 6.38 -2.84
C ILE A 49 -9.70 6.05 -3.90
N LEU A 50 -10.41 4.94 -3.77
CA LEU A 50 -11.53 4.60 -4.66
C LEU A 50 -12.65 5.63 -4.53
N VAL A 51 -12.99 6.05 -3.31
CA VAL A 51 -14.00 7.09 -3.08
C VAL A 51 -13.52 8.44 -3.62
N LEU A 52 -12.29 8.86 -3.30
CA LEU A 52 -11.71 10.10 -3.80
C LEU A 52 -11.69 10.12 -5.34
N TYR A 53 -11.22 9.06 -5.97
CA TYR A 53 -11.22 8.94 -7.43
C TYR A 53 -12.63 9.01 -8.00
N ASN A 54 -13.60 8.28 -7.45
CA ASN A 54 -14.98 8.30 -7.97
C ASN A 54 -15.68 9.66 -7.82
N THR A 55 -15.30 10.47 -6.83
CA THR A 55 -15.88 11.82 -6.65
C THR A 55 -15.24 12.87 -7.56
N GLN A 56 -14.01 12.61 -8.04
CA GLN A 56 -13.25 13.56 -8.85
C GLN A 56 -13.15 13.15 -10.32
N LYS A 57 -13.46 11.88 -10.65
CA LYS A 57 -13.36 11.34 -12.00
C LYS A 57 -14.14 12.17 -13.02
N GLY A 58 -13.55 12.39 -14.18
CA GLY A 58 -14.16 13.12 -15.30
C GLY A 58 -14.19 14.65 -15.13
N LYS A 59 -13.72 15.21 -14.00
CA LYS A 59 -13.64 16.67 -13.81
C LYS A 59 -12.35 17.27 -14.39
N SER A 60 -11.28 16.49 -14.48
CA SER A 60 -9.99 16.92 -15.00
C SER A 60 -9.15 15.72 -15.37
N SER A 61 -8.60 15.71 -16.58
CA SER A 61 -7.67 14.65 -16.99
C SER A 61 -6.45 14.56 -16.07
N PHE A 62 -5.96 15.71 -15.54
CA PHE A 62 -4.89 15.76 -14.54
C PHE A 62 -5.23 14.97 -13.27
N VAL A 63 -6.40 15.25 -12.70
CA VAL A 63 -6.84 14.61 -11.46
C VAL A 63 -7.16 13.14 -11.70
N ASP A 64 -7.73 12.80 -12.85
CA ASP A 64 -8.04 11.42 -13.23
C ASP A 64 -6.78 10.57 -13.30
N GLU A 65 -5.72 11.06 -13.93
CA GLU A 65 -4.47 10.31 -14.04
C GLU A 65 -3.78 10.12 -12.68
N HIS A 66 -3.69 11.16 -11.85
CA HIS A 66 -3.19 11.01 -10.47
C HIS A 66 -4.04 10.03 -9.64
N GLY A 67 -5.37 10.06 -9.83
CA GLY A 67 -6.31 9.16 -9.19
C GLY A 67 -6.11 7.71 -9.62
N LYS A 68 -6.02 7.44 -10.93
CA LYS A 68 -5.75 6.11 -11.50
C LYS A 68 -4.40 5.55 -11.02
N GLU A 69 -3.37 6.39 -11.00
CA GLU A 69 -2.03 6.00 -10.60
C GLU A 69 -1.96 5.66 -9.11
N SER A 70 -2.62 6.46 -8.25
CA SER A 70 -2.75 6.16 -6.83
C SER A 70 -3.61 4.91 -6.56
N LEU A 71 -4.70 4.74 -7.31
CA LEU A 71 -5.56 3.57 -7.22
C LEU A 71 -4.79 2.28 -7.61
N ASN A 72 -4.06 2.31 -8.72
CA ASN A 72 -3.20 1.21 -9.16
C ASN A 72 -2.14 0.86 -8.10
N PHE A 73 -1.52 1.87 -7.47
CA PHE A 73 -0.54 1.65 -6.42
C PHE A 73 -1.17 1.01 -5.17
N GLN A 74 -2.34 1.48 -4.74
CA GLN A 74 -3.05 0.88 -3.61
C GLN A 74 -3.54 -0.54 -3.91
N ILE A 75 -3.94 -0.85 -5.14
CA ILE A 75 -4.23 -2.22 -5.55
C ILE A 75 -2.96 -3.07 -5.47
N THR A 76 -1.81 -2.54 -5.89
CA THR A 76 -0.54 -3.25 -5.79
C THR A 76 -0.17 -3.57 -4.35
N LEU A 77 -0.28 -2.60 -3.45
CA LEU A 77 -0.08 -2.82 -2.02
C LEU A 77 -1.07 -3.82 -1.42
N ALA A 78 -2.33 -3.80 -1.88
CA ALA A 78 -3.34 -4.78 -1.46
C ALA A 78 -2.97 -6.21 -1.88
N VAL A 79 -2.51 -6.40 -3.12
CA VAL A 79 -2.04 -7.71 -3.61
C VAL A 79 -0.84 -8.20 -2.80
N VAL A 80 0.17 -7.33 -2.58
CA VAL A 80 1.32 -7.64 -1.73
C VAL A 80 0.87 -8.01 -0.32
N GLY A 81 -0.08 -7.27 0.26
CA GLY A 81 -0.66 -7.54 1.56
C GLY A 81 -1.35 -8.91 1.65
N VAL A 82 -2.08 -9.33 0.60
CA VAL A 82 -2.69 -10.67 0.55
C VAL A 82 -1.63 -11.77 0.50
N VAL A 83 -0.56 -11.59 -0.28
CA VAL A 83 0.55 -12.57 -0.32
C VAL A 83 1.21 -12.70 1.05
N ILE A 84 1.46 -11.58 1.73
CA ILE A 84 2.03 -11.59 3.08
C ILE A 84 1.06 -12.23 4.09
N LEU A 85 -0.25 -11.99 3.96
CA LEU A 85 -1.27 -12.63 4.80
C LEU A 85 -1.26 -14.15 4.64
N LEU A 86 -1.18 -14.66 3.42
CA LEU A 86 -1.11 -16.11 3.17
C LEU A 86 0.16 -16.72 3.77
N PHE A 87 1.31 -16.04 3.61
CA PHE A 87 2.55 -16.43 4.26
C PHE A 87 2.41 -16.44 5.79
N MET A 88 1.79 -15.42 6.39
CA MET A 88 1.55 -15.37 7.82
C MET A 88 0.67 -16.51 8.30
N LEU A 89 -0.46 -16.77 7.64
CA LEU A 89 -1.36 -17.85 8.03
C LEU A 89 -0.65 -19.20 8.01
N PHE A 90 0.21 -19.44 7.02
CA PHE A 90 1.03 -20.64 6.97
C PHE A 90 2.12 -20.68 8.07
N ALA A 91 2.91 -19.62 8.21
CA ALA A 91 4.03 -19.57 9.14
C ALA A 91 3.58 -19.56 10.61
N PHE A 92 2.61 -18.71 10.95
CA PHE A 92 2.02 -18.70 12.29
C PHE A 92 1.17 -19.94 12.54
N GLY A 93 0.40 -20.41 11.55
CA GLY A 93 -0.41 -21.61 11.69
C GLY A 93 0.41 -22.86 11.99
N SER A 94 1.51 -23.06 11.27
CA SER A 94 2.44 -24.17 11.55
C SER A 94 3.13 -24.03 12.91
N SER A 95 3.50 -22.81 13.31
CA SER A 95 4.12 -22.57 14.61
C SER A 95 3.16 -22.79 15.79
N ILE A 96 1.90 -22.35 15.65
CA ILE A 96 0.84 -22.60 16.63
C ILE A 96 0.55 -24.11 16.73
N LEU A 97 0.48 -24.81 15.60
CA LEU A 97 0.29 -26.26 15.59
C LEU A 97 1.43 -26.98 16.32
N SER A 98 2.68 -26.58 16.09
CA SER A 98 3.84 -27.13 16.80
C SER A 98 3.75 -26.90 18.31
N LEU A 99 3.30 -25.71 18.74
CA LEU A 99 3.06 -25.39 20.15
C LEU A 99 2.00 -26.30 20.77
N ILE A 100 0.88 -26.50 20.07
CA ILE A 100 -0.22 -27.34 20.55
C ILE A 100 0.24 -28.80 20.67
N ILE A 101 0.92 -29.33 19.65
CA ILE A 101 1.45 -30.70 19.68
C ILE A 101 2.45 -30.84 20.82
N GLY A 102 3.40 -29.91 20.96
CA GLY A 102 4.38 -29.92 22.02
C GLY A 102 3.75 -29.91 23.42
N GLY A 103 2.75 -29.06 23.64
CA GLY A 103 2.04 -28.97 24.92
C GLY A 103 1.14 -30.17 25.24
N VAL A 104 0.57 -30.84 24.24
CA VAL A 104 -0.27 -32.04 24.45
C VAL A 104 0.58 -33.31 24.63
N SER A 105 1.75 -33.38 24.01
CA SER A 105 2.62 -34.55 24.02
C SER A 105 3.78 -34.47 25.03
N ASP A 106 3.82 -33.41 25.84
CA ASP A 106 4.96 -33.07 26.72
C ASP A 106 6.31 -33.12 25.96
N ASN A 107 6.29 -32.71 24.68
CA ASN A 107 7.46 -32.73 23.80
C ASN A 107 8.08 -31.34 23.71
N GLU A 108 9.15 -31.14 24.49
CA GLU A 108 9.90 -29.89 24.55
C GLU A 108 10.48 -29.47 23.19
N THR A 109 10.86 -30.42 22.33
CA THR A 109 11.39 -30.09 20.99
C THR A 109 10.31 -29.44 20.12
N SER A 110 9.07 -29.92 20.19
CA SER A 110 7.96 -29.33 19.42
C SER A 110 7.55 -27.96 19.97
N THR A 111 7.61 -27.74 21.28
CA THR A 111 7.37 -26.41 21.86
C THR A 111 8.46 -25.43 21.45
N ASP A 112 9.73 -25.83 21.48
CA ASP A 112 10.85 -24.97 21.08
C ASP A 112 10.76 -24.57 19.61
N VAL A 113 10.49 -25.53 18.72
CA VAL A 113 10.30 -25.28 17.28
C VAL A 113 9.15 -24.29 17.04
N GLY A 114 8.04 -24.44 17.76
CA GLY A 114 6.91 -23.53 17.62
C GLY A 114 7.24 -22.11 18.08
N ILE A 115 7.93 -21.94 19.22
CA ILE A 115 8.35 -20.62 19.71
C ILE A 115 9.33 -19.97 18.73
N MET A 116 10.34 -20.70 18.28
CA MET A 116 11.32 -20.20 17.30
C MET A 116 10.65 -19.83 15.97
N GLY A 117 9.69 -20.63 15.51
CA GLY A 117 8.90 -20.35 14.33
C GLY A 117 8.08 -19.05 14.46
N MET A 118 7.42 -18.83 15.60
CA MET A 118 6.67 -17.59 15.86
C MET A 118 7.58 -16.37 15.90
N VAL A 119 8.69 -16.44 16.63
CA VAL A 119 9.63 -15.31 16.76
C VAL A 119 10.28 -14.99 15.41
N GLY A 120 10.79 -16.01 14.72
CA GLY A 120 11.42 -15.83 13.41
C GLY A 120 10.47 -15.27 12.36
N SER A 121 9.26 -15.83 12.24
CA SER A 121 8.27 -15.34 11.29
C SER A 121 7.77 -13.93 11.64
N GLY A 122 7.55 -13.63 12.93
CA GLY A 122 7.19 -12.28 13.39
C GLY A 122 8.23 -11.22 13.04
N LEU A 123 9.52 -11.53 13.23
CA LEU A 123 10.62 -10.63 12.85
C LEU A 123 10.68 -10.40 11.34
N VAL A 124 10.59 -11.46 10.54
CA VAL A 124 10.61 -11.35 9.07
C VAL A 124 9.45 -10.49 8.58
N VAL A 125 8.24 -10.77 9.07
CA VAL A 125 7.04 -10.01 8.73
C VAL A 125 7.21 -8.54 9.13
N GLY A 126 7.65 -8.26 10.35
CA GLY A 126 7.85 -6.89 10.85
C GLY A 126 8.82 -6.09 9.99
N LEU A 127 9.95 -6.69 9.60
CA LEU A 127 10.94 -6.05 8.72
C LEU A 127 10.39 -5.78 7.32
N VAL A 128 9.64 -6.73 6.75
CA VAL A 128 9.01 -6.56 5.44
C VAL A 128 7.97 -5.43 5.46
N PHE A 129 7.09 -5.38 6.47
CA PHE A 129 6.12 -4.29 6.62
C PHE A 129 6.80 -2.94 6.81
N PHE A 130 7.87 -2.89 7.61
CA PHE A 130 8.63 -1.67 7.82
C PHE A 130 9.24 -1.16 6.51
N ALA A 131 9.88 -2.04 5.73
CA ALA A 131 10.46 -1.69 4.44
C ALA A 131 9.40 -1.20 3.44
N ILE A 132 8.27 -1.90 3.34
CA ILE A 132 7.13 -1.49 2.49
C ILE A 132 6.57 -0.15 2.96
N GLY A 133 6.43 0.07 4.27
CA GLY A 133 5.92 1.31 4.85
C GLY A 133 6.79 2.51 4.51
N ILE A 134 8.10 2.39 4.68
CA ILE A 134 9.07 3.45 4.32
C ILE A 134 9.04 3.72 2.81
N PHE A 135 9.08 2.67 1.98
CA PHE A 135 8.99 2.83 0.53
C PHE A 135 7.72 3.58 0.14
N SER A 136 6.57 3.12 0.65
CA SER A 136 5.25 3.68 0.37
C SER A 136 5.14 5.14 0.82
N LEU A 137 5.68 5.47 2.00
CA LEU A 137 5.75 6.84 2.51
C LEU A 137 6.49 7.75 1.53
N VAL A 138 7.69 7.37 1.11
CA VAL A 138 8.52 8.19 0.20
C VAL A 138 7.80 8.44 -1.13
N VAL A 139 7.25 7.39 -1.75
CA VAL A 139 6.63 7.52 -3.08
C VAL A 139 5.30 8.25 -3.03
N MET A 140 4.51 8.11 -1.96
CA MET A 140 3.24 8.84 -1.82
C MET A 140 3.49 10.32 -1.54
N ILE A 141 4.45 10.67 -0.68
CA ILE A 141 4.84 12.08 -0.46
C ILE A 141 5.37 12.71 -1.74
N THR A 142 6.22 12.00 -2.49
CA THR A 142 6.74 12.50 -3.77
C THR A 142 5.61 12.73 -4.79
N GLY A 143 4.62 11.85 -4.82
CA GLY A 143 3.42 12.01 -5.64
C GLY A 143 2.60 13.24 -5.24
N SER A 144 2.35 13.42 -3.95
CA SER A 144 1.65 14.60 -3.41
C SER A 144 2.37 15.89 -3.79
N VAL A 145 3.69 15.97 -3.60
CA VAL A 145 4.49 17.17 -3.91
C VAL A 145 4.47 17.48 -5.41
N ARG A 146 4.61 16.47 -6.27
CA ARG A 146 4.57 16.65 -7.73
C ARG A 146 3.19 17.10 -8.21
N ALA A 147 2.12 16.50 -7.69
CA ALA A 147 0.76 16.89 -8.02
C ALA A 147 0.45 18.35 -7.61
N ASN A 148 0.93 18.77 -6.43
CA ASN A 148 0.80 20.16 -5.99
C ASN A 148 1.57 21.14 -6.90
N GLY A 149 2.66 20.70 -7.52
CA GLY A 149 3.40 21.45 -8.54
C GLY A 149 2.79 21.39 -9.95
N GLY A 150 1.64 20.75 -10.13
CA GLY A 150 1.02 20.55 -11.45
C GLY A 150 1.79 19.58 -12.35
N LYS A 151 2.66 18.74 -11.78
CA LYS A 151 3.45 17.76 -12.51
C LYS A 151 2.84 16.38 -12.35
N ALA A 152 2.76 15.66 -13.47
CA ALA A 152 2.42 14.25 -13.47
C ALA A 152 3.36 13.42 -12.59
N TYR A 153 2.81 12.38 -11.99
CA TYR A 153 3.57 11.42 -11.20
C TYR A 153 3.19 10.00 -11.58
N ARG A 154 4.19 9.12 -11.61
CA ARG A 154 4.02 7.67 -11.80
C ARG A 154 4.72 6.96 -10.65
N TYR A 155 4.00 6.07 -9.98
CA TYR A 155 4.56 5.27 -8.90
C TYR A 155 5.53 4.23 -9.48
N PRO A 156 6.70 4.05 -8.85
CA PRO A 156 7.52 2.89 -9.12
C PRO A 156 6.80 1.63 -8.61
N LEU A 157 6.94 0.52 -9.35
CA LEU A 157 6.41 -0.79 -8.96
C LEU A 157 4.88 -0.83 -8.76
N SER A 158 4.12 -0.14 -9.62
CA SER A 158 2.65 -0.17 -9.61
C SER A 158 2.07 -1.03 -10.73
N LEU A 159 1.11 -1.88 -10.40
CA LEU A 159 0.30 -2.66 -11.33
C LEU A 159 -0.75 -1.76 -12.00
N ARG A 160 -0.61 -1.52 -13.31
CA ARG A 160 -1.48 -0.63 -14.08
C ARG A 160 -2.74 -1.34 -14.59
N LEU A 161 -3.67 -1.60 -13.68
CA LEU A 161 -4.93 -2.29 -13.99
C LEU A 161 -6.01 -1.31 -14.46
N VAL A 162 -6.06 -0.13 -13.86
CA VAL A 162 -6.97 0.96 -14.23
C VAL A 162 -6.28 1.85 -15.26
N LYS A 163 -6.91 2.02 -16.43
CA LYS A 163 -6.41 2.82 -17.56
C LYS A 163 -7.20 4.10 -17.76
#